data_AF-A0A0R3TR47-F1
#
_entry.id   AF-A0A0R3TR47-F1
#
_cell.length_a   1.000
_cell.length_b   1.000
_cell.length_c   1.000
_cell.angle_alpha   90.00
_cell.angle_beta   90.00
_cell.angle_gamma   90.00
#
_symmetry.space_group_name_H-M   'P 1'
#
loop_
_entity.id
_entity.type
_entity.pdbx_description
1 polymer ?
#
loop_
_entity_poly.entity_id
_entity_poly.type
_entity_poly.pdbx_seq_one_letter_code
_entity_poly.pdbx_strand_id
1 'polypeptide(L)'
;MLTTTEATGDCYPLNMGVSNGFTKALPILQKTSSINREEVKITKSENDNRLYRVVTLPNRLTVLLISDSQADKAAACLAVAVGSFSDPVEIPGLAHFCEHMILLGSEKHPEENGYAKFVTSHCGSVNAFTSPTETCYVFDVAPEYLFESLERFSNLFESPLFTESATEREVNAVDSEHEKNYSSDNRRIMQVDKLLSSQIHDYAKFSTGNKMTLFDNLKEKSINVRDELVKFHANNYSSNIMTVTIISNESLDEMEKKYAPLFINIPNLNILPKTWSSTPWTKECLQPTNYLTHLLGHESAGSLLSELKRQQLATALVTESFRPGSGFASILLHIELTDQGID
;
A
#
# COMPACT_ATOMS: atom_id res chain seq x y z
N MET A 1 -55.77 -11.03 -13.36
CA MET A 1 -56.90 -10.90 -12.41
C MET A 1 -56.43 -11.44 -11.07
N LEU A 2 -56.35 -10.57 -10.05
CA LEU A 2 -56.41 -10.86 -8.61
C LEU A 2 -55.33 -11.83 -8.05
N THR A 3 -54.63 -11.61 -6.94
CA THR A 3 -54.93 -10.83 -5.73
C THR A 3 -53.63 -10.48 -5.00
N THR A 4 -53.64 -9.27 -4.44
CA THR A 4 -52.80 -8.75 -3.36
C THR A 4 -53.11 -9.45 -2.03
N THR A 5 -52.07 -9.67 -1.22
CA THR A 5 -52.22 -9.80 0.24
C THR A 5 -51.28 -8.83 0.92
N GLU A 6 -51.90 -7.86 1.59
CA GLU A 6 -51.31 -6.92 2.54
C GLU A 6 -50.87 -7.66 3.81
N ALA A 7 -49.80 -7.16 4.43
CA ALA A 7 -49.55 -7.33 5.85
C ALA A 7 -49.13 -5.97 6.44
N THR A 8 -50.07 -5.40 7.20
CA THR A 8 -49.93 -4.36 8.23
C THR A 8 -48.72 -4.65 9.13
N GLY A 9 -47.87 -3.72 9.56
CA GLY A 9 -48.16 -2.39 10.09
C GLY A 9 -48.07 -2.44 11.61
N ASP A 10 -46.86 -2.28 12.17
CA ASP A 10 -46.65 -1.93 13.58
C ASP A 10 -45.42 -1.00 13.70
N CYS A 11 -45.71 0.28 13.93
CA CYS A 11 -44.76 1.32 14.27
C CYS A 11 -44.51 1.30 15.78
N TYR A 12 -43.26 1.09 16.20
CA TYR A 12 -42.82 1.43 17.56
C TYR A 12 -41.87 2.65 17.51
N PRO A 13 -42.06 3.66 18.39
CA PRO A 13 -41.31 4.91 18.33
C PRO A 13 -39.89 4.72 18.87
N LEU A 14 -38.88 5.05 18.05
CA LEU A 14 -37.50 5.22 18.52
C LEU A 14 -37.42 6.53 19.30
N ASN A 15 -37.50 6.39 20.62
CA ASN A 15 -37.37 7.47 21.58
C ASN A 15 -35.91 7.97 21.57
N MET A 16 -35.72 9.25 21.23
CA MET A 16 -34.43 9.94 21.31
C MET A 16 -34.02 10.12 22.78
N GLY A 17 -33.18 9.22 23.26
CA GLY A 17 -32.44 9.37 24.51
C GLY A 17 -31.04 9.90 24.23
N VAL A 18 -30.82 11.19 24.49
CA VAL A 18 -29.49 11.81 24.53
C VAL A 18 -28.76 11.26 25.76
N SER A 19 -27.90 10.25 25.59
CA SER A 19 -26.96 9.83 26.62
C SER A 19 -25.56 10.32 26.26
N ASN A 20 -25.15 11.41 26.93
CA ASN A 20 -23.75 11.79 27.07
C ASN A 20 -22.99 10.63 27.73
N GLY A 21 -22.31 9.84 26.92
CA GLY A 21 -21.44 8.75 27.36
C GLY A 21 -20.08 8.91 26.71
N PHE A 22 -19.19 9.66 27.37
CA PHE A 22 -17.76 9.54 27.13
C PHE A 22 -17.38 8.06 27.26
N THR A 23 -17.08 7.42 26.13
CA THR A 23 -16.56 6.06 26.11
C THR A 23 -15.20 6.07 26.79
N LYS A 24 -15.16 5.40 27.95
CA LYS A 24 -13.96 5.07 28.71
C LYS A 24 -12.82 4.69 27.77
N ALA A 25 -11.70 5.40 27.90
CA ALA A 25 -10.42 4.95 27.36
C ALA A 25 -10.21 3.49 27.78
N LEU A 26 -9.96 2.64 26.78
CA LEU A 26 -9.48 1.28 27.00
C LEU A 26 -8.20 1.37 27.85
N PRO A 27 -7.97 0.43 28.79
CA PRO A 27 -6.78 0.47 29.62
C PRO A 27 -5.55 0.46 28.73
N ILE A 28 -4.67 1.45 28.93
CA ILE A 28 -3.33 1.47 28.36
C ILE A 28 -2.66 0.17 28.80
N LEU A 29 -2.55 -0.79 27.88
CA LEU A 29 -1.76 -2.01 28.07
C LEU A 29 -0.37 -1.59 28.51
N GLN A 30 0.10 -2.17 29.62
CA GLN A 30 1.45 -1.94 30.16
C GLN A 30 2.46 -2.01 29.02
N LYS A 31 3.17 -0.90 28.77
CA LYS A 31 4.33 -0.85 27.88
C LYS A 31 5.35 -1.87 28.40
N THR A 32 5.39 -3.06 27.82
CA THR A 32 6.60 -3.86 27.84
C THR A 32 7.63 -3.05 27.07
N SER A 33 8.55 -2.38 27.79
CA SER A 33 9.48 -1.41 27.22
C SER A 33 10.61 -2.03 26.39
N SER A 34 10.63 -3.36 26.26
CA SER A 34 11.69 -4.10 25.60
C SER A 34 11.38 -4.39 24.13
N ILE A 35 12.38 -4.13 23.28
CA ILE A 35 12.46 -4.66 21.93
C ILE A 35 12.59 -6.18 22.04
N ASN A 36 11.74 -6.92 21.34
CA ASN A 36 11.76 -8.38 21.36
C ASN A 36 12.43 -8.89 20.09
N ARG A 37 13.49 -9.69 20.23
CA ARG A 37 14.08 -10.41 19.09
C ARG A 37 13.16 -11.58 18.76
N GLU A 38 12.75 -11.67 17.50
CA GLU A 38 11.95 -12.79 17.06
C GLU A 38 12.86 -13.99 16.80
N GLU A 39 12.52 -15.16 17.34
CA GLU A 39 13.23 -16.42 17.08
C GLU A 39 12.87 -16.99 15.70
N VAL A 40 13.00 -16.18 14.66
CA VAL A 40 12.68 -16.54 13.28
C VAL A 40 13.95 -16.94 12.55
N LYS A 41 14.03 -18.21 12.13
CA LYS A 41 15.07 -18.68 11.20
C LYS A 41 14.76 -18.15 9.80
N ILE A 42 15.43 -17.07 9.41
CA ILE A 42 15.31 -16.52 8.05
C ILE A 42 15.97 -17.49 7.07
N THR A 43 15.17 -18.01 6.14
CA THR A 43 15.67 -18.83 5.04
C THR A 43 16.19 -17.93 3.95
N LYS A 44 17.44 -18.13 3.55
CA LYS A 44 18.13 -17.33 2.52
C LYS A 44 18.91 -18.24 1.57
N SER A 45 19.36 -17.69 0.46
CA SER A 45 20.26 -18.38 -0.48
C SER A 45 21.58 -18.74 0.20
N GLU A 46 22.20 -19.85 -0.20
CA GLU A 46 23.53 -20.26 0.28
C GLU A 46 24.62 -19.24 -0.08
N ASN A 47 24.42 -18.49 -1.17
CA ASN A 47 25.35 -17.44 -1.62
C ASN A 47 25.08 -16.07 -0.97
N ASP A 48 24.09 -15.97 -0.09
CA ASP A 48 23.75 -14.72 0.58
C ASP A 48 24.53 -14.59 1.89
N ASN A 49 25.59 -13.78 1.86
CA ASN A 49 26.46 -13.57 3.02
C ASN A 49 25.91 -12.54 4.02
N ARG A 50 24.79 -11.87 3.73
CA ARG A 50 24.22 -10.85 4.61
C ARG A 50 23.66 -11.47 5.87
N LEU A 51 23.69 -10.72 6.96
CA LEU A 51 23.11 -11.15 8.23
C LEU A 51 21.75 -10.51 8.41
N TYR A 52 20.82 -11.23 9.03
CA TYR A 52 19.45 -10.79 9.17
C TYR A 52 18.97 -10.94 10.61
N ARG A 53 18.09 -10.03 11.04
CA ARG A 53 17.39 -10.12 12.32
C ARG A 53 16.01 -9.48 12.22
N VAL A 54 15.00 -10.16 12.74
CA VAL A 54 13.68 -9.56 12.96
C VAL A 54 13.56 -9.18 14.42
N VAL A 55 13.11 -7.95 14.68
CA VAL A 55 12.73 -7.50 16.01
C VAL A 55 11.33 -6.90 15.98
N THR A 56 10.58 -7.09 17.06
CA THR A 56 9.27 -6.46 17.28
C THR A 56 9.40 -5.42 18.38
N LEU A 57 9.01 -4.19 18.08
CA LEU A 57 9.03 -3.06 19.01
C LEU A 57 7.86 -3.15 20.00
N PRO A 58 7.91 -2.44 21.15
CA PRO A 58 6.80 -2.32 22.10
C PRO A 58 5.46 -1.86 21.49
N ASN A 59 5.51 -1.03 20.44
CA ASN A 59 4.32 -0.59 19.69
C ASN A 59 3.85 -1.63 18.64
N ARG A 60 4.42 -2.84 18.63
CA ARG A 60 4.15 -3.95 17.70
C ARG A 60 4.59 -3.71 16.25
N LEU A 61 5.39 -2.68 16.01
CA LEU A 61 6.04 -2.51 14.71
C LEU A 61 7.10 -3.59 14.51
N THR A 62 7.11 -4.20 13.33
CA THR A 62 8.12 -5.21 12.95
C THR A 62 9.28 -4.52 12.25
N VAL A 63 10.51 -4.81 12.66
CA VAL A 63 11.73 -4.30 12.02
C VAL A 63 12.57 -5.48 11.51
N LEU A 64 12.85 -5.51 10.21
CA LEU A 64 13.82 -6.39 9.58
C LEU A 64 15.15 -5.65 9.41
N LEU A 65 16.17 -6.08 10.12
CA LEU A 65 17.53 -5.56 10.02
C LEU A 65 18.36 -6.46 9.10
N ILE A 66 19.06 -5.85 8.16
CA ILE A 66 19.94 -6.50 7.18
C ILE A 66 21.33 -5.87 7.31
N SER A 67 22.30 -6.64 7.79
CA SER A 67 23.70 -6.22 7.88
C SER A 67 24.46 -6.77 6.67
N ASP A 68 24.98 -5.85 5.86
CA ASP A 68 25.81 -6.10 4.69
C ASP A 68 27.08 -5.26 4.78
N SER A 69 28.16 -5.86 5.27
CA SER A 69 29.43 -5.17 5.51
C SER A 69 30.09 -4.60 4.24
N GLN A 70 29.62 -4.98 3.05
CA GLN A 70 30.11 -4.49 1.77
C GLN A 70 29.17 -3.44 1.13
N ALA A 71 28.12 -3.02 1.83
CA ALA A 71 27.18 -2.05 1.28
C ALA A 71 27.79 -0.64 1.18
N ASP A 72 27.86 -0.13 -0.06
CA ASP A 72 28.29 1.25 -0.35
C ASP A 72 27.20 2.29 -0.08
N LYS A 73 25.95 1.84 0.07
CA LYS A 73 24.79 2.65 0.48
C LYS A 73 23.99 1.93 1.55
N ALA A 74 23.43 2.72 2.45
CA ALA A 74 22.38 2.26 3.35
C ALA A 74 21.00 2.55 2.74
N ALA A 75 19.99 1.81 3.16
CA ALA A 75 18.62 2.04 2.70
C ALA A 75 17.61 1.60 3.76
N ALA A 76 16.40 2.14 3.66
CA ALA A 76 15.28 1.61 4.41
C ALA A 76 13.97 1.70 3.62
N CYS A 77 13.05 0.83 3.98
CA CYS A 77 11.68 0.82 3.46
C CYS A 77 10.70 0.67 4.64
N LEU A 78 9.65 1.47 4.69
CA LEU A 78 8.50 1.27 5.57
C LEU A 78 7.29 0.93 4.72
N ALA A 79 6.74 -0.27 4.94
CA ALA A 79 5.50 -0.72 4.35
C ALA A 79 4.36 -0.65 5.38
N VAL A 80 3.26 0.01 5.02
CA VAL A 80 2.01 0.03 5.78
C VAL A 80 1.02 -0.88 5.06
N ALA A 81 0.39 -1.83 5.76
CA ALA A 81 -0.63 -2.72 5.17
C ALA A 81 -1.98 -2.01 4.95
N VAL A 82 -1.93 -0.85 4.30
CA VAL A 82 -3.02 0.03 3.90
C VAL A 82 -2.70 0.54 2.50
N GLY A 83 -3.63 0.35 1.56
CA GLY A 83 -3.50 0.87 0.20
C GLY A 83 -4.83 1.43 -0.29
N SER A 84 -4.97 1.60 -1.61
CA SER A 84 -6.16 2.20 -2.23
C SER A 84 -7.47 1.44 -1.97
N PHE A 85 -7.45 0.15 -1.59
CA PHE A 85 -8.67 -0.54 -1.16
C PHE A 85 -9.23 -0.02 0.16
N SER A 86 -8.42 0.70 0.94
CA SER A 86 -8.85 1.38 2.16
C SER A 86 -9.43 2.77 1.90
N ASP A 87 -9.39 3.28 0.67
CA ASP A 87 -9.96 4.59 0.33
C ASP A 87 -11.44 4.66 0.73
N PRO A 88 -11.90 5.78 1.32
CA PRO A 88 -13.32 6.05 1.44
C PRO A 88 -13.97 6.01 0.05
N VAL A 89 -15.16 5.39 -0.05
CA VAL A 89 -15.88 5.30 -1.34
C VAL A 89 -16.12 6.69 -1.96
N GLU A 90 -16.37 7.68 -1.10
CA GLU A 90 -16.60 9.07 -1.49
C GLU A 90 -15.33 9.82 -1.93
N ILE A 91 -14.13 9.28 -1.62
CA ILE A 91 -12.84 9.94 -1.86
C ILE A 91 -11.82 8.97 -2.49
N PRO A 92 -12.04 8.51 -3.74
CA PRO A 92 -11.08 7.66 -4.43
C PRO A 92 -9.72 8.34 -4.62
N GLY A 93 -8.64 7.62 -4.30
CA GLY A 93 -7.26 8.11 -4.36
C GLY A 93 -6.73 8.68 -3.05
N LEU A 94 -7.47 8.60 -1.93
CA LEU A 94 -7.05 9.21 -0.67
C LEU A 94 -5.79 8.56 -0.08
N ALA A 95 -5.60 7.24 -0.22
CA ALA A 95 -4.37 6.56 0.20
C ALA A 95 -3.16 7.05 -0.59
N HIS A 96 -3.32 7.21 -1.91
CA HIS A 96 -2.27 7.74 -2.78
C HIS A 96 -1.97 9.21 -2.47
N PHE A 97 -3.00 10.02 -2.22
CA PHE A 97 -2.81 11.39 -1.76
C PHE A 97 -2.11 11.47 -0.39
N CYS A 98 -2.41 10.53 0.52
CA CYS A 98 -1.72 10.41 1.80
C CYS A 98 -0.24 10.08 1.63
N GLU A 99 0.11 9.25 0.65
CA GLU A 99 1.49 8.95 0.28
C GLU A 99 2.28 10.21 -0.09
N HIS A 100 1.73 11.04 -0.97
CA HIS A 100 2.34 12.33 -1.33
C HIS A 100 2.52 13.23 -0.10
N MET A 101 1.42 13.42 0.66
CA MET A 101 1.36 14.42 1.71
C MET A 101 2.21 14.09 2.93
N ILE A 102 2.45 12.80 3.23
CA ILE A 102 3.26 12.40 4.40
C ILE A 102 4.74 12.79 4.23
N LEU A 103 5.24 12.82 3.00
CA LEU A 103 6.65 13.12 2.69
C LEU A 103 6.98 14.62 2.78
N LEU A 104 5.95 15.46 2.91
CA LEU A 104 6.11 16.91 2.90
C LEU A 104 6.57 17.51 4.23
N GLY A 105 6.57 16.76 5.32
CA GLY A 105 7.15 17.23 6.59
C GLY A 105 6.41 16.73 7.82
N SER A 106 7.10 16.81 8.95
CA SER A 106 6.63 16.41 10.27
C SER A 106 6.79 17.51 11.29
N GLU A 107 6.20 17.38 12.48
CA GLU A 107 6.33 18.39 13.54
C GLU A 107 7.80 18.67 13.90
N LYS A 108 8.65 17.63 13.94
CA LYS A 108 10.07 17.76 14.26
C LYS A 108 10.91 18.30 13.10
N HIS A 109 10.48 18.04 11.86
CA HIS A 109 11.14 18.49 10.64
C HIS A 109 10.13 19.16 9.70
N PRO A 110 9.73 20.42 10.00
CA PRO A 110 8.59 21.06 9.34
C PRO A 110 8.90 21.69 7.98
N GLU A 111 10.17 21.68 7.56
CA GLU A 111 10.55 22.21 6.26
C GLU A 111 9.91 21.37 5.14
N GLU A 112 9.12 22.02 4.29
CA GLU A 112 8.51 21.34 3.16
C GLU A 112 9.57 20.76 2.21
N ASN A 113 9.42 19.48 1.88
CA ASN A 113 10.40 18.68 1.13
C ASN A 113 11.79 18.58 1.81
N GLY A 114 11.91 18.95 3.08
CA GLY A 114 13.19 18.93 3.81
C GLY A 114 13.80 17.52 3.90
N TYR A 115 12.96 16.49 4.02
CA TYR A 115 13.41 15.10 4.02
C TYR A 115 14.02 14.68 2.67
N ALA A 116 13.29 14.89 1.57
CA ALA A 116 13.77 14.56 0.23
C ALA A 116 15.06 15.33 -0.14
N LYS A 117 15.12 16.63 0.23
CA LYS A 117 16.33 17.44 0.05
C LYS A 117 17.52 16.88 0.82
N PHE A 118 17.32 16.53 2.10
CA PHE A 118 18.37 15.95 2.95
C PHE A 118 18.91 14.64 2.36
N VAL A 119 18.03 13.72 1.96
CA VAL A 119 18.46 12.44 1.39
C VAL A 119 19.21 12.66 0.07
N THR A 120 18.70 13.52 -0.80
CA THR A 120 19.31 13.81 -2.11
C THR A 120 20.68 14.50 -1.97
N SER A 121 20.84 15.40 -0.99
CA SER A 121 22.14 16.06 -0.73
C SER A 121 23.21 15.10 -0.18
N HIS A 122 22.82 13.90 0.23
CA HIS A 122 23.69 12.88 0.81
C HIS A 122 23.73 11.60 -0.04
N CYS A 123 23.77 11.78 -1.36
CA CYS A 123 23.90 10.71 -2.37
C CYS A 123 22.77 9.66 -2.33
N GLY A 124 21.61 10.06 -1.82
CA GLY A 124 20.43 9.23 -1.71
C GLY A 124 19.33 9.59 -2.70
N SER A 125 18.25 8.82 -2.62
CA SER A 125 17.01 9.00 -3.35
C SER A 125 15.84 8.58 -2.46
N VAL A 126 14.67 9.21 -2.65
CA VAL A 126 13.42 8.87 -1.96
C VAL A 126 12.39 8.52 -3.00
N ASN A 127 11.58 7.51 -2.73
CA ASN A 127 10.40 7.19 -3.52
C ASN A 127 9.32 6.59 -2.63
N ALA A 128 8.10 6.52 -3.15
CA ALA A 128 7.01 5.79 -2.54
C ALA A 128 6.08 5.24 -3.62
N PHE A 129 5.22 4.30 -3.23
CA PHE A 129 4.14 3.86 -4.07
C PHE A 129 2.97 3.33 -3.24
N THR A 130 1.77 3.57 -3.76
CA THR A 130 0.52 3.05 -3.23
C THR A 130 -0.03 1.94 -4.12
N SER A 131 -0.13 0.75 -3.55
CA SER A 131 -0.77 -0.41 -4.19
C SER A 131 -2.21 -0.57 -3.71
N PRO A 132 -2.94 -1.61 -4.14
CA PRO A 132 -4.25 -1.93 -3.58
C PRO A 132 -4.29 -2.13 -2.06
N THR A 133 -3.30 -2.82 -1.48
CA THR A 133 -3.36 -3.28 -0.07
C THR A 133 -2.23 -2.75 0.81
N GLU A 134 -1.25 -2.08 0.22
CA GLU A 134 -0.09 -1.55 0.93
C GLU A 134 0.39 -0.24 0.33
N THR A 135 1.01 0.58 1.17
CA THR A 135 1.73 1.80 0.78
C THR A 135 3.15 1.66 1.30
N CYS A 136 4.12 1.84 0.40
CA CYS A 136 5.54 1.60 0.67
C CYS A 136 6.33 2.88 0.45
N TYR A 137 7.16 3.23 1.43
CA TYR A 137 8.04 4.40 1.38
C TYR A 137 9.48 3.91 1.47
N VAL A 138 10.32 4.29 0.51
CA VAL A 138 11.69 3.77 0.37
C VAL A 138 12.67 4.90 0.18
N PHE A 139 13.86 4.73 0.75
CA PHE A 139 15.00 5.59 0.44
C PHE A 139 16.31 4.83 0.49
N ASP A 140 17.32 5.35 -0.23
CA ASP A 140 18.72 5.02 -0.04
C ASP A 140 19.52 6.28 0.34
N VAL A 141 20.67 6.11 0.98
CA VAL A 141 21.55 7.22 1.40
C VAL A 141 22.97 6.71 1.64
N ALA A 142 23.97 7.59 1.63
CA ALA A 142 25.31 7.24 2.09
C ALA A 142 25.28 6.78 3.58
N PRO A 143 26.00 5.70 3.96
CA PRO A 143 25.85 5.04 5.27
C PRO A 143 25.99 5.96 6.49
N GLU A 144 26.88 6.93 6.44
CA GLU A 144 27.13 7.90 7.52
C GLU A 144 25.93 8.80 7.85
N TYR A 145 24.98 8.96 6.91
CA TYR A 145 23.77 9.77 7.09
C TYR A 145 22.52 8.92 7.38
N LEU A 146 22.65 7.59 7.48
CA LEU A 146 21.51 6.69 7.70
C LEU A 146 20.73 7.04 8.97
N PHE A 147 21.42 7.37 10.08
CA PHE A 147 20.75 7.69 11.34
C PHE A 147 19.83 8.91 11.22
N GLU A 148 20.35 10.01 10.67
CA GLU A 148 19.58 11.25 10.53
C GLU A 148 18.46 11.08 9.50
N SER A 149 18.71 10.33 8.41
CA SER A 149 17.65 9.95 7.47
C SER A 149 16.54 9.16 8.15
N LEU A 150 16.87 8.16 8.97
CA LEU A 150 15.87 7.35 9.67
C LEU A 150 15.12 8.14 10.75
N GLU A 151 15.79 9.07 11.44
CA GLU A 151 15.14 9.94 12.42
C GLU A 151 14.09 10.82 11.72
N ARG A 152 14.48 11.48 10.62
CA ARG A 152 13.53 12.28 9.81
C ARG A 152 12.41 11.42 9.28
N PHE A 153 12.73 10.25 8.74
CA PHE A 153 11.79 9.31 8.14
C PHE A 153 10.77 8.79 9.15
N SER A 154 11.18 8.38 10.35
CA SER A 154 10.24 7.88 11.37
C SER A 154 9.25 8.94 11.84
N ASN A 155 9.70 10.21 11.91
CA ASN A 155 8.85 11.33 12.30
C ASN A 155 7.74 11.63 11.26
N LEU A 156 7.92 11.27 9.98
CA LEU A 156 6.87 11.40 8.97
C LEU A 156 5.64 10.54 9.31
N PHE A 157 5.83 9.42 10.01
CA PHE A 157 4.75 8.50 10.40
C PHE A 157 4.26 8.74 11.85
N GLU A 158 5.06 9.39 12.67
CA GLU A 158 4.69 9.77 14.03
C GLU A 158 3.75 10.98 14.04
N SER A 159 4.14 12.06 13.36
CA SER A 159 3.42 13.33 13.40
C SER A 159 3.57 14.13 12.08
N PRO A 160 2.98 13.64 10.97
CA PRO A 160 2.97 14.38 9.71
C PRO A 160 2.15 15.67 9.81
N LEU A 161 2.61 16.73 9.15
CA LEU A 161 1.97 18.05 9.23
C LEU A 161 0.68 18.17 8.40
N PHE A 162 0.66 17.50 7.24
CA PHE A 162 -0.38 17.64 6.22
C PHE A 162 -0.77 19.11 6.02
N THR A 163 0.17 19.97 5.63
CA THR A 163 -0.06 21.43 5.63
C THR A 163 -1.16 21.84 4.64
N GLU A 164 -2.00 22.79 5.04
CA GLU A 164 -3.07 23.31 4.18
C GLU A 164 -2.51 23.97 2.91
N SER A 165 -1.37 24.67 3.05
CA SER A 165 -0.66 25.32 1.93
C SER A 165 -0.09 24.35 0.88
N ALA A 166 0.05 23.07 1.21
CA ALA A 166 0.50 22.05 0.26
C ALA A 166 -0.64 21.25 -0.37
N THR A 167 -1.81 21.22 0.29
CA THR A 167 -2.91 20.33 -0.07
C THR A 167 -3.34 20.49 -1.53
N GLU A 168 -3.67 21.70 -1.97
CA GLU A 168 -4.11 21.92 -3.36
C GLU A 168 -3.00 21.68 -4.38
N ARG A 169 -1.74 21.99 -4.04
CA ARG A 169 -0.60 21.73 -4.93
C ARG A 169 -0.39 20.25 -5.16
N GLU A 170 -0.43 19.45 -4.11
CA GLU A 170 -0.28 18.01 -4.22
C GLU A 170 -1.49 17.34 -4.90
N VAL A 171 -2.70 17.88 -4.74
CA VAL A 171 -3.84 17.42 -5.56
C VAL A 171 -3.55 17.62 -7.05
N ASN A 172 -3.01 18.76 -7.46
CA ASN A 172 -2.66 19.00 -8.86
C ASN A 172 -1.48 18.10 -9.33
N ALA A 173 -0.58 17.70 -8.42
CA ALA A 173 0.48 16.73 -8.73
C ALA A 173 -0.10 15.32 -9.01
N VAL A 174 -1.02 14.85 -8.16
CA VAL A 174 -1.75 13.58 -8.36
C VAL A 174 -2.57 13.62 -9.65
N ASP A 175 -3.22 14.75 -9.93
CA ASP A 175 -3.97 14.97 -11.17
C ASP A 175 -3.06 14.85 -12.41
N SER A 176 -1.89 15.49 -12.38
CA SER A 176 -0.90 15.39 -13.46
C SER A 176 -0.39 13.96 -13.66
N GLU A 177 -0.23 13.18 -12.58
CA GLU A 177 0.10 11.76 -12.69
C GLU A 177 -1.03 10.97 -13.36
N HIS A 178 -2.28 11.22 -12.96
CA HIS A 178 -3.43 10.61 -13.59
C HIS A 178 -3.53 10.97 -15.07
N GLU A 179 -3.27 12.23 -15.43
CA GLU A 179 -3.27 12.69 -16.82
C GLU A 179 -2.22 11.96 -17.66
N LYS A 180 -1.01 11.79 -17.13
CA LYS A 180 0.06 11.00 -17.77
C LYS A 180 -0.41 9.56 -18.05
N ASN A 181 -1.18 8.97 -17.14
CA ASN A 181 -1.67 7.60 -17.26
C ASN A 181 -2.71 7.40 -18.39
N TYR A 182 -3.37 8.46 -18.92
CA TYR A 182 -4.35 8.30 -20.01
C TYR A 182 -3.79 7.68 -21.28
N SER A 183 -2.51 7.93 -21.55
CA SER A 183 -1.80 7.41 -22.73
C SER A 183 -1.30 5.98 -22.54
N SER A 184 -1.41 5.41 -21.34
CA SER A 184 -0.92 4.07 -21.02
C SER A 184 -2.03 3.04 -21.17
N ASP A 185 -1.98 2.21 -22.23
CA ASP A 185 -2.96 1.14 -22.45
C ASP A 185 -3.09 0.18 -21.27
N ASN A 186 -1.97 -0.17 -20.60
CA ASN A 186 -2.00 -1.00 -19.40
C ASN A 186 -2.85 -0.38 -18.27
N ARG A 187 -2.83 0.95 -18.12
CA ARG A 187 -3.64 1.66 -17.11
C ARG A 187 -5.10 1.71 -17.54
N ARG A 188 -5.37 1.92 -18.82
CA ARG A 188 -6.72 1.91 -19.40
C ARG A 188 -7.38 0.54 -19.25
N ILE A 189 -6.69 -0.53 -19.63
CA ILE A 189 -7.16 -1.92 -19.51
C ILE A 189 -7.44 -2.25 -18.04
N MET A 190 -6.52 -1.93 -17.13
CA MET A 190 -6.70 -2.14 -15.70
C MET A 190 -7.94 -1.41 -15.16
N GLN A 191 -8.16 -0.16 -15.56
CA GLN A 191 -9.33 0.59 -15.11
C GLN A 191 -10.64 0.05 -15.70
N VAL A 192 -10.64 -0.42 -16.96
CA VAL A 192 -11.81 -1.09 -17.57
C VAL A 192 -12.12 -2.39 -16.84
N ASP A 193 -11.11 -3.21 -16.53
CA ASP A 193 -11.31 -4.46 -15.77
C ASP A 193 -11.92 -4.19 -14.39
N LYS A 194 -11.44 -3.17 -13.68
CA LYS A 194 -12.03 -2.70 -12.41
C LYS A 194 -13.50 -2.26 -12.58
N LEU A 195 -13.83 -1.53 -13.64
CA LEU A 195 -15.19 -1.08 -13.94
C LEU A 195 -16.15 -2.24 -14.30
N LEU A 196 -15.64 -3.31 -14.89
CA LEU A 196 -16.43 -4.50 -15.23
C LEU A 196 -16.57 -5.48 -14.06
N SER A 197 -15.77 -5.31 -13.01
CA SER A 197 -15.84 -6.11 -11.79
C SER A 197 -17.04 -5.75 -10.90
N SER A 198 -17.23 -6.48 -9.80
CA SER A 198 -18.23 -6.15 -8.80
C SER A 198 -17.99 -4.75 -8.20
N GLN A 199 -18.91 -3.83 -8.43
CA GLN A 199 -18.84 -2.44 -7.94
C GLN A 199 -19.01 -2.33 -6.41
N ILE A 200 -19.39 -3.41 -5.73
CA ILE A 200 -19.44 -3.49 -4.26
C ILE A 200 -18.05 -3.82 -3.68
N HIS A 201 -17.16 -4.44 -4.48
CA HIS A 201 -15.85 -4.86 -4.04
C HIS A 201 -14.83 -3.71 -4.15
N ASP A 202 -13.91 -3.58 -3.19
CA ASP A 202 -12.90 -2.49 -3.21
C ASP A 202 -11.99 -2.53 -4.45
N TYR A 203 -11.91 -3.68 -5.13
CA TYR A 203 -11.19 -3.83 -6.40
C TYR A 203 -11.64 -2.79 -7.45
N ALA A 204 -12.94 -2.50 -7.49
CA ALA A 204 -13.53 -1.56 -8.45
C ALA A 204 -13.11 -0.10 -8.22
N LYS A 205 -12.54 0.24 -7.05
CA LYS A 205 -12.15 1.62 -6.73
C LYS A 205 -11.10 2.14 -7.70
N PHE A 206 -11.26 3.41 -8.05
CA PHE A 206 -10.26 4.20 -8.76
C PHE A 206 -9.14 4.58 -7.79
N SER A 207 -7.95 4.00 -8.00
CA SER A 207 -6.87 4.02 -7.02
C SER A 207 -5.92 5.21 -7.12
N THR A 208 -5.81 5.85 -8.28
CA THR A 208 -4.87 6.97 -8.46
C THR A 208 -5.38 8.23 -7.78
N GLY A 209 -6.69 8.48 -7.85
CA GLY A 209 -7.25 9.81 -7.57
C GLY A 209 -6.93 10.80 -8.69
N ASN A 210 -7.62 11.93 -8.65
CA ASN A 210 -7.39 13.08 -9.51
C ASN A 210 -8.03 14.32 -8.87
N LYS A 211 -7.95 15.48 -9.52
CA LYS A 211 -8.51 16.72 -8.99
C LYS A 211 -10.01 16.65 -8.76
N MET A 212 -10.73 15.94 -9.64
CA MET A 212 -12.17 15.75 -9.50
C MET A 212 -12.52 14.98 -8.21
N THR A 213 -11.81 13.88 -7.91
CA THR A 213 -12.11 13.04 -6.73
C THR A 213 -11.57 13.60 -5.42
N LEU A 214 -10.43 14.30 -5.46
CA LEU A 214 -9.73 14.80 -4.27
C LEU A 214 -10.08 16.26 -3.95
N PHE A 215 -10.80 16.97 -4.83
CA PHE A 215 -11.09 18.38 -4.61
C PHE A 215 -12.48 18.81 -5.10
N ASP A 216 -12.76 18.73 -6.40
CA ASP A 216 -13.96 19.36 -6.97
C ASP A 216 -15.26 18.73 -6.41
N ASN A 217 -15.36 17.40 -6.41
CA ASN A 217 -16.53 16.69 -5.86
C ASN A 217 -16.71 16.91 -4.35
N LEU A 218 -15.61 17.13 -3.62
CA LEU A 218 -15.63 17.33 -2.18
C LEU A 218 -16.08 18.76 -1.83
N LYS A 219 -15.67 19.73 -2.65
CA LYS A 219 -16.07 21.13 -2.52
C LYS A 219 -17.58 21.31 -2.63
N GLU A 220 -18.24 20.60 -3.56
CA GLU A 220 -19.70 20.58 -3.69
C GLU A 220 -20.40 20.04 -2.43
N LYS A 221 -19.75 19.12 -1.72
CA LYS A 221 -20.23 18.50 -0.48
C LYS A 221 -19.79 19.24 0.79
N SER A 222 -19.09 20.36 0.66
CA SER A 222 -18.44 21.08 1.79
C SER A 222 -17.50 20.19 2.61
N ILE A 223 -16.84 19.22 1.98
CA ILE A 223 -15.86 18.33 2.60
C ILE A 223 -14.46 18.89 2.35
N ASN A 224 -13.67 19.04 3.41
CA ASN A 224 -12.26 19.41 3.32
C ASN A 224 -11.40 18.15 3.19
N VAL A 225 -10.71 17.99 2.06
CA VAL A 225 -9.87 16.80 1.79
C VAL A 225 -8.73 16.64 2.79
N ARG A 226 -8.18 17.73 3.32
CA ARG A 226 -7.12 17.69 4.33
C ARG A 226 -7.62 17.08 5.64
N ASP A 227 -8.83 17.42 6.05
CA ASP A 227 -9.43 16.87 7.27
C ASP A 227 -9.69 15.37 7.10
N GLU A 228 -10.15 14.95 5.93
CA GLU A 228 -10.33 13.53 5.59
C GLU A 228 -9.01 12.78 5.50
N LEU A 229 -7.96 13.41 4.99
CA LEU A 229 -6.59 12.87 5.00
C LEU A 229 -6.08 12.66 6.43
N VAL A 230 -6.24 13.66 7.31
CA VAL A 230 -5.85 13.56 8.73
C VAL A 230 -6.61 12.41 9.41
N LYS A 231 -7.92 12.29 9.16
CA LYS A 231 -8.73 11.17 9.67
C LYS A 231 -8.27 9.83 9.09
N PHE A 232 -7.95 9.79 7.80
CA PHE A 232 -7.48 8.58 7.14
C PHE A 232 -6.17 8.09 7.76
N HIS A 233 -5.18 8.95 7.93
CA HIS A 233 -3.93 8.62 8.62
C HIS A 233 -4.20 8.16 10.07
N ALA A 234 -4.96 8.94 10.85
CA ALA A 234 -5.24 8.63 12.25
C ALA A 234 -6.00 7.31 12.47
N ASN A 235 -6.73 6.81 11.48
CA ASN A 235 -7.48 5.56 11.56
C ASN A 235 -6.77 4.35 10.94
N ASN A 236 -5.84 4.57 10.01
CA ASN A 236 -5.25 3.49 9.21
C ASN A 236 -3.74 3.34 9.42
N TYR A 237 -3.01 4.38 9.79
CA TYR A 237 -1.55 4.32 9.98
C TYR A 237 -1.22 3.87 11.40
N SER A 238 -1.20 2.56 11.60
CA SER A 238 -0.89 1.92 12.88
C SER A 238 0.39 1.09 12.81
N SER A 239 1.29 1.28 13.79
CA SER A 239 2.54 0.53 13.93
C SER A 239 2.37 -0.99 13.90
N ASN A 240 1.28 -1.55 14.44
CA ASN A 240 1.06 -3.00 14.47
C ASN A 240 0.79 -3.64 13.10
N ILE A 241 0.59 -2.83 12.06
CA ILE A 241 0.46 -3.27 10.66
C ILE A 241 1.55 -2.66 9.77
N MET A 242 2.62 -2.15 10.39
CA MET A 242 3.78 -1.60 9.71
C MET A 242 4.98 -2.55 9.83
N THR A 243 5.75 -2.64 8.76
CA THR A 243 7.05 -3.29 8.74
C THR A 243 8.10 -2.34 8.20
N VAL A 244 9.21 -2.18 8.94
CA VAL A 244 10.37 -1.42 8.50
C VAL A 244 11.48 -2.39 8.15
N THR A 245 12.08 -2.26 6.97
CA THR A 245 13.31 -2.97 6.60
C THR A 245 14.45 -1.96 6.54
N ILE A 246 15.59 -2.28 7.16
CA ILE A 246 16.77 -1.41 7.19
C ILE A 246 17.97 -2.23 6.75
N ILE A 247 18.72 -1.74 5.77
CA ILE A 247 20.01 -2.31 5.34
C ILE A 247 21.14 -1.30 5.60
N SER A 248 22.22 -1.79 6.19
CA SER A 248 23.42 -1.01 6.52
C SER A 248 24.66 -1.90 6.53
N ASN A 249 25.84 -1.29 6.51
CA ASN A 249 27.13 -1.96 6.74
C ASN A 249 27.49 -2.11 8.23
N GLU A 250 26.68 -1.56 9.14
CA GLU A 250 26.81 -1.75 10.59
C GLU A 250 26.39 -3.18 11.01
N SER A 251 26.84 -3.64 12.18
CA SER A 251 26.45 -4.94 12.72
C SER A 251 24.98 -4.97 13.16
N LEU A 252 24.36 -6.16 13.19
CA LEU A 252 22.96 -6.28 13.63
C LEU A 252 22.70 -5.75 15.05
N ASP A 253 23.66 -5.87 15.96
CA ASP A 253 23.53 -5.35 17.33
C ASP A 253 23.61 -3.82 17.38
N GLU A 254 24.46 -3.20 16.56
CA GLU A 254 24.52 -1.75 16.40
C GLU A 254 23.23 -1.21 15.79
N MET A 255 22.76 -1.83 14.70
CA MET A 255 21.52 -1.46 14.02
C MET A 255 20.30 -1.56 14.95
N GLU A 256 20.18 -2.65 15.71
CA GLU A 256 19.10 -2.85 16.67
C GLU A 256 19.09 -1.77 17.75
N LYS A 257 20.26 -1.41 18.28
CA LYS A 257 20.37 -0.40 19.33
C LYS A 257 20.15 1.02 18.81
N LYS A 258 20.62 1.31 17.60
CA LYS A 258 20.69 2.65 17.02
C LYS A 258 19.43 3.04 16.24
N TYR A 259 18.87 2.12 15.46
CA TYR A 259 17.83 2.43 14.49
C TYR A 259 16.44 1.98 14.90
N ALA A 260 16.30 0.78 15.47
CA ALA A 260 14.99 0.24 15.84
C ALA A 260 14.21 1.15 16.81
N PRO A 261 14.83 1.80 17.83
CA PRO A 261 14.12 2.71 18.73
C PRO A 261 13.52 3.96 18.05
N LEU A 262 14.01 4.36 16.87
CA LEU A 262 13.52 5.56 16.17
C LEU A 262 12.04 5.47 15.79
N PHE A 263 11.48 4.25 15.72
CA PHE A 263 10.12 3.98 15.29
C PHE A 263 9.15 3.68 16.46
N ILE A 264 9.60 3.77 17.71
CA ILE A 264 8.80 3.37 18.89
C ILE A 264 7.61 4.29 19.17
N ASN A 265 7.68 5.55 18.70
CA ASN A 265 6.64 6.54 18.95
C ASN A 265 5.51 6.51 17.90
N ILE A 266 5.67 5.74 16.81
CA ILE A 266 4.58 5.58 15.84
C ILE A 266 3.38 4.96 16.57
N PRO A 267 2.18 5.57 16.51
CA PRO A 267 1.02 5.12 17.24
C PRO A 267 0.64 3.67 16.94
N ASN A 268 0.20 2.93 17.96
CA ASN A 268 -0.41 1.61 17.79
C ASN A 268 -1.91 1.72 18.05
N LEU A 269 -2.70 1.66 16.98
CA LEU A 269 -4.16 1.68 17.00
C LEU A 269 -4.77 0.29 17.23
N ASN A 270 -3.95 -0.77 17.24
CA ASN A 270 -4.35 -2.17 17.40
C ASN A 270 -5.42 -2.58 16.38
N ILE A 271 -5.22 -2.20 15.12
CA ILE A 271 -6.12 -2.51 14.00
C ILE A 271 -5.67 -3.78 13.28
N LEU A 272 -6.59 -4.46 12.62
CA LEU A 272 -6.25 -5.60 11.77
C LEU A 272 -6.09 -5.12 10.32
N PRO A 273 -5.11 -5.65 9.56
CA PRO A 273 -5.04 -5.42 8.13
C PRO A 273 -6.37 -5.82 7.48
N LYS A 274 -6.79 -5.04 6.48
CA LYS A 274 -8.01 -5.35 5.73
C LYS A 274 -7.82 -6.67 4.98
N THR A 275 -8.83 -7.55 5.07
CA THR A 275 -8.85 -8.84 4.37
C THR A 275 -10.15 -8.98 3.58
N TRP A 276 -10.11 -9.70 2.47
CA TRP A 276 -11.26 -9.91 1.60
C TRP A 276 -11.59 -11.40 1.58
N SER A 277 -12.75 -11.76 2.13
CA SER A 277 -13.24 -13.14 2.16
C SER A 277 -14.04 -13.52 0.91
N SER A 278 -14.49 -12.53 0.14
CA SER A 278 -15.11 -12.70 -1.15
C SER A 278 -14.10 -12.46 -2.27
N THR A 279 -14.23 -13.24 -3.34
CA THR A 279 -13.48 -13.05 -4.58
C THR A 279 -14.42 -12.39 -5.60
N PRO A 280 -14.00 -11.34 -6.32
CA PRO A 280 -14.74 -10.85 -7.47
C PRO A 280 -14.68 -11.81 -8.69
N TRP A 281 -13.97 -12.94 -8.59
CA TRP A 281 -13.91 -14.04 -9.58
C TRP A 281 -14.55 -15.35 -9.05
N THR A 282 -14.88 -16.31 -9.94
CA THR A 282 -15.60 -17.56 -9.59
C THR A 282 -14.73 -18.61 -8.86
N LYS A 283 -15.37 -19.64 -8.27
CA LYS A 283 -14.72 -20.71 -7.47
C LYS A 283 -13.73 -21.58 -8.25
N GLU A 284 -13.78 -21.59 -9.59
CA GLU A 284 -12.87 -22.39 -10.42
C GLU A 284 -11.42 -21.87 -10.45
N CYS A 285 -11.15 -20.65 -9.97
CA CYS A 285 -9.85 -19.98 -10.10
C CYS A 285 -8.81 -20.29 -8.99
N LEU A 286 -9.07 -21.25 -8.09
CA LEU A 286 -8.29 -21.43 -6.85
C LEU A 286 -7.46 -22.73 -6.83
N GLN A 287 -6.35 -22.81 -7.57
CA GLN A 287 -5.35 -23.92 -7.56
C GLN A 287 -3.99 -23.41 -8.12
N PRO A 288 -2.86 -24.17 -8.17
CA PRO A 288 -1.50 -23.62 -8.08
C PRO A 288 -1.12 -22.79 -9.31
N THR A 289 -1.38 -21.48 -9.22
CA THR A 289 -1.28 -20.56 -10.34
C THR A 289 0.10 -20.59 -11.01
N ASN A 290 1.18 -20.75 -10.24
CA ASN A 290 2.54 -20.79 -10.76
C ASN A 290 2.82 -21.99 -11.69
N TYR A 291 2.26 -23.17 -11.40
CA TYR A 291 2.45 -24.33 -12.27
C TYR A 291 1.69 -24.14 -13.58
N LEU A 292 0.46 -23.62 -13.49
CA LEU A 292 -0.38 -23.36 -14.65
C LEU A 292 0.19 -22.24 -15.53
N THR A 293 0.65 -21.14 -14.95
CA THR A 293 1.29 -20.06 -15.71
C THR A 293 2.58 -20.55 -16.35
N HIS A 294 3.40 -21.34 -15.66
CA HIS A 294 4.60 -21.92 -16.28
C HIS A 294 4.29 -22.79 -17.50
N LEU A 295 3.27 -23.65 -17.43
CA LEU A 295 2.88 -24.52 -18.55
C LEU A 295 2.25 -23.72 -19.70
N LEU A 296 1.32 -22.83 -19.40
CA LEU A 296 0.59 -22.05 -20.42
C LEU A 296 1.51 -21.04 -21.12
N GLY A 297 2.44 -20.43 -20.37
CA GLY A 297 3.44 -19.49 -20.88
C GLY A 297 4.68 -20.16 -21.48
N HIS A 298 4.72 -21.49 -21.59
CA HIS A 298 5.89 -22.19 -22.12
C HIS A 298 6.10 -21.89 -23.61
N GLU A 299 7.35 -21.77 -24.05
CA GLU A 299 7.69 -21.37 -25.43
C GLU A 299 8.34 -22.47 -26.27
N SER A 300 8.57 -23.66 -25.71
CA SER A 300 9.20 -24.77 -26.45
C SER A 300 8.30 -25.35 -27.54
N ALA A 301 8.89 -26.20 -28.38
CA ALA A 301 8.16 -27.07 -29.29
C ALA A 301 7.00 -27.79 -28.56
N GLY A 302 5.82 -27.79 -29.19
CA GLY A 302 4.60 -28.38 -28.64
C GLY A 302 3.83 -27.50 -27.66
N SER A 303 4.31 -26.30 -27.33
CA SER A 303 3.56 -25.35 -26.50
C SER A 303 2.45 -24.63 -27.26
N LEU A 304 1.55 -23.98 -26.52
CA LEU A 304 0.50 -23.14 -27.09
C LEU A 304 1.09 -22.04 -27.98
N LEU A 305 2.10 -21.31 -27.49
CA LEU A 305 2.76 -20.27 -28.29
C LEU A 305 3.44 -20.84 -29.54
N SER A 306 4.10 -22.00 -29.43
CA SER A 306 4.73 -22.65 -30.59
C SER A 306 3.70 -22.97 -31.68
N GLU A 307 2.50 -23.42 -31.31
CA GLU A 307 1.45 -23.74 -32.26
C GLU A 307 0.82 -22.47 -32.86
N LEU A 308 0.56 -21.44 -32.05
CA LEU A 308 0.07 -20.15 -32.52
C LEU A 308 1.06 -19.48 -33.50
N LYS A 309 2.36 -19.54 -33.22
CA LYS A 309 3.41 -19.07 -34.14
C LYS A 309 3.46 -19.89 -35.42
N ARG A 310 3.34 -21.22 -35.35
CA ARG A 310 3.32 -22.11 -36.53
C ARG A 310 2.17 -21.78 -37.47
N GLN A 311 1.01 -21.42 -36.93
CA GLN A 311 -0.15 -21.00 -37.70
C GLN A 311 -0.11 -19.52 -38.13
N GLN A 312 0.95 -18.79 -37.74
CA GLN A 312 1.10 -17.35 -37.97
C GLN A 312 -0.04 -16.53 -37.36
N LEU A 313 -0.59 -16.97 -36.21
CA LEU A 313 -1.68 -16.27 -35.52
C LEU A 313 -1.15 -15.29 -34.46
N ALA A 314 -0.05 -15.63 -33.78
CA ALA A 314 0.51 -14.81 -32.70
C ALA A 314 2.03 -14.69 -32.75
N THR A 315 2.56 -13.59 -32.23
CA THR A 315 3.99 -13.29 -32.10
C THR A 315 4.53 -13.54 -30.69
N ALA A 316 3.69 -13.36 -29.67
CA ALA A 316 4.05 -13.52 -28.26
C ALA A 316 2.87 -14.02 -27.42
N LEU A 317 3.18 -14.65 -26.28
CA LEU A 317 2.22 -15.06 -25.28
C LEU A 317 2.85 -14.93 -23.90
N VAL A 318 2.16 -14.26 -22.98
CA VAL A 318 2.60 -14.05 -21.60
C VAL A 318 1.50 -14.52 -20.65
N THR A 319 1.89 -15.23 -19.60
CA THR A 319 0.97 -15.66 -18.55
C THR A 319 1.44 -15.20 -17.19
N GLU A 320 0.54 -14.64 -16.40
CA GLU A 320 0.86 -14.18 -15.06
C GLU A 320 -0.23 -14.53 -14.04
N SER A 321 0.19 -14.65 -12.79
CA SER A 321 -0.71 -14.78 -11.65
C SER A 321 -0.90 -13.39 -11.05
N PHE A 322 -2.05 -12.78 -11.26
CA PHE A 322 -2.39 -11.48 -10.70
C PHE A 322 -3.04 -11.62 -9.32
N ARG A 323 -2.46 -10.98 -8.30
CA ARG A 323 -2.94 -11.01 -6.90
C ARG A 323 -3.04 -9.60 -6.33
N PRO A 324 -4.11 -8.88 -6.64
CA PRO A 324 -4.31 -7.51 -6.15
C PRO A 324 -4.72 -7.42 -4.68
N GLY A 325 -5.01 -8.53 -3.97
CA GLY A 325 -5.34 -8.50 -2.55
C GLY A 325 -5.39 -9.88 -1.91
N SER A 326 -5.56 -9.92 -0.59
CA SER A 326 -5.73 -11.19 0.12
C SER A 326 -7.08 -11.84 -0.21
N GLY A 327 -7.09 -13.17 -0.38
CA GLY A 327 -8.31 -13.94 -0.60
C GLY A 327 -8.74 -14.10 -2.06
N PHE A 328 -8.01 -13.52 -3.03
CA PHE A 328 -8.34 -13.64 -4.44
C PHE A 328 -7.15 -13.51 -5.40
N ALA A 329 -7.25 -14.16 -6.55
CA ALA A 329 -6.24 -14.17 -7.59
C ALA A 329 -6.87 -14.46 -8.97
N SER A 330 -6.19 -14.03 -10.03
CA SER A 330 -6.51 -14.38 -11.42
C SER A 330 -5.28 -14.91 -12.14
N ILE A 331 -5.51 -15.75 -13.16
CA ILE A 331 -4.50 -16.06 -14.17
C ILE A 331 -4.84 -15.22 -15.38
N LEU A 332 -3.89 -14.40 -15.82
CA LEU A 332 -4.00 -13.62 -17.03
C LEU A 332 -3.17 -14.27 -18.13
N LEU A 333 -3.75 -14.36 -19.32
CA LEU A 333 -3.13 -14.86 -20.54
C LEU A 333 -3.20 -13.75 -21.59
N HIS A 334 -2.06 -13.15 -21.89
CA HIS A 334 -1.93 -12.11 -22.91
C HIS A 334 -1.31 -12.72 -24.17
N ILE A 335 -1.95 -12.51 -25.31
CA ILE A 335 -1.46 -13.00 -26.61
C ILE A 335 -1.31 -11.79 -27.53
N GLU A 336 -0.12 -11.62 -28.09
CA GLU A 336 0.14 -10.61 -29.12
C GLU A 336 -0.19 -11.23 -30.48
N LEU A 337 -1.25 -10.72 -31.12
CA LEU A 337 -1.80 -11.27 -32.36
C LEU A 337 -1.13 -10.65 -33.58
N THR A 338 -1.02 -11.43 -34.64
CA THR A 338 -0.75 -10.94 -36.01
C THR A 338 -2.05 -10.46 -36.66
N ASP A 339 -1.98 -9.83 -37.83
CA ASP A 339 -3.17 -9.48 -38.62
C ASP A 339 -4.06 -10.72 -38.88
N GLN A 340 -3.46 -11.87 -39.21
CA GLN A 340 -4.19 -13.13 -39.42
C GLN A 340 -4.80 -13.67 -38.11
N GLY A 341 -4.21 -13.37 -36.95
CA GLY A 341 -4.75 -13.79 -35.66
C GLY A 341 -5.93 -12.95 -35.19
N ILE A 342 -6.14 -11.77 -35.78
CA ILE A 342 -7.26 -10.87 -35.47
C ILE A 342 -8.51 -11.26 -36.27
N ASP A 343 -8.33 -11.65 -37.54
CA ASP A 343 -9.41 -12.02 -38.49
C ASP A 343 -10.10 -13.36 -38.17
#